data_AF-A0A356GNQ9-F1
#
_entry.id   AF-A0A356GNQ9-F1
#
_cell.length_a   1.000
_cell.length_b   1.000
_cell.length_c   1.000
_cell.angle_alpha   90.00
_cell.angle_beta   90.00
_cell.angle_gamma   90.00
#
_symmetry.space_group_name_H-M   'P 1'
#
loop_
_entity.id
_entity.type
_entity.pdbx_description
1 polymer ?
#
loop_
_entity_poly.entity_id
_entity_poly.type
_entity_poly.pdbx_seq_one_letter_code
_entity_poly.pdbx_strand_id
1 'polypeptide(L)'
;MPVPSPDATKIAFFTNEGTLDTLKVVRFTGEELAAYPGFVQEGDVRLFWLPGIEGLLVFSGRGLHAFSDNGAVDFPNRGDHRSYLYADVSIQADKVLISTIPRYGETPGLYQLDVLDNVFKQTDLRYPAAPEMAAELYLQPKWSFDGGKIAFTDGVDVWTMKADGTGRARLTNHAESNKEGKGNPARASYPFWSVGGMSLGYTLTVYEGKKILRELWVRKADGTEPGKLFSEELDSQFQVFQPEYTNPPFFDATDEHIIFTTLHEGVPNIFAVEARGGKARVLTEMGAIFPALLPEEGVIVYVSLEGNDERLWMMNSDGSEKRPFLLKPLKKDKDVKESTPK
;
A
#
# COMPACT_ATOMS: atom_id res chain seq x y z
N MET A 1 5.65 -6.10 6.91
CA MET A 1 4.42 -5.74 6.15
C MET A 1 3.62 -6.99 5.77
N PRO A 2 2.48 -7.27 6.43
CA PRO A 2 1.54 -8.31 6.04
C PRO A 2 0.67 -7.90 4.84
N VAL A 3 0.50 -8.82 3.89
CA VAL A 3 -0.39 -8.66 2.73
C VAL A 3 -1.24 -9.91 2.57
N PRO A 4 -2.48 -9.89 3.08
CA PRO A 4 -3.42 -10.97 2.86
C PRO A 4 -3.74 -11.18 1.38
N SER A 5 -3.99 -12.42 1.00
CA SER A 5 -4.45 -12.78 -0.34
C SER A 5 -5.89 -12.35 -0.57
N PRO A 6 -6.29 -12.08 -1.84
CA PRO A 6 -7.65 -11.64 -2.15
C PRO A 6 -8.75 -12.60 -1.70
N ASP A 7 -8.47 -13.90 -1.65
CA ASP A 7 -9.40 -14.94 -1.20
C ASP A 7 -9.36 -15.20 0.32
N ALA A 8 -8.58 -14.42 1.07
CA ALA A 8 -8.37 -14.54 2.51
C ALA A 8 -7.83 -15.92 2.97
N THR A 9 -7.25 -16.74 2.10
CA THR A 9 -6.79 -18.09 2.48
C THR A 9 -5.34 -18.12 2.99
N LYS A 10 -4.54 -17.13 2.59
CA LYS A 10 -3.11 -17.02 2.91
C LYS A 10 -2.67 -15.57 3.04
N ILE A 11 -1.47 -15.38 3.58
CA ILE A 11 -0.85 -14.09 3.81
C ILE A 11 0.61 -14.15 3.43
N ALA A 12 1.11 -13.08 2.82
CA ALA A 12 2.52 -12.90 2.52
C ALA A 12 3.12 -11.79 3.39
N PHE A 13 4.33 -11.99 3.90
CA PHE A 13 5.00 -11.03 4.78
C PHE A 13 6.50 -11.30 4.86
N PHE A 14 7.28 -10.26 5.17
CA PHE A 14 8.71 -10.39 5.42
C PHE A 14 9.00 -10.86 6.86
N THR A 15 10.04 -11.69 7.00
CA THR A 15 10.61 -12.15 8.27
C THR A 15 12.12 -11.92 8.28
N ASN A 16 12.66 -11.53 9.44
CA ASN A 16 14.09 -11.35 9.65
C ASN A 16 14.76 -12.67 10.09
N GLU A 17 14.69 -13.70 9.24
CA GLU A 17 15.29 -15.01 9.47
C GLU A 17 16.71 -15.09 8.86
N GLY A 18 17.63 -14.22 9.28
CA GLY A 18 19.03 -14.28 8.86
C GLY A 18 19.68 -12.92 8.63
N THR A 19 20.66 -12.85 7.73
CA THR A 19 21.32 -11.60 7.34
C THR A 19 20.54 -10.79 6.30
N LEU A 20 19.60 -11.44 5.62
CA LEU A 20 18.70 -10.84 4.64
C LEU A 20 17.27 -11.25 4.98
N ASP A 21 16.31 -10.40 4.61
CA ASP A 21 14.91 -10.68 4.85
C ASP A 21 14.43 -11.83 3.96
N THR A 22 13.53 -12.62 4.53
CA THR A 22 12.85 -13.71 3.85
C THR A 22 11.39 -13.34 3.69
N LEU A 23 10.91 -13.36 2.45
CA LEU A 23 9.48 -13.21 2.17
C LEU A 23 8.81 -14.57 2.33
N LYS A 24 7.85 -14.67 3.25
CA LYS A 24 7.10 -15.88 3.53
C LYS A 24 5.69 -15.79 2.99
N VAL A 25 5.15 -16.94 2.60
CA VAL A 25 3.74 -17.15 2.29
C VAL A 25 3.20 -18.25 3.20
N VAL A 26 2.16 -17.93 3.96
CA VAL A 26 1.62 -18.82 5.00
C VAL A 26 0.10 -18.82 4.93
N ARG A 27 -0.56 -19.96 5.15
CA ARG A 27 -2.02 -20.01 5.36
C ARG A 27 -2.40 -19.37 6.69
N PHE A 28 -3.65 -18.91 6.81
CA PHE A 28 -4.21 -18.47 8.10
C PHE A 28 -4.25 -19.58 9.17
N THR A 29 -4.13 -20.85 8.77
CA THR A 29 -3.96 -22.00 9.67
C THR A 29 -2.55 -22.13 10.26
N GLY A 30 -1.61 -21.27 9.84
CA GLY A 30 -0.20 -21.26 10.25
C GLY A 30 0.71 -22.20 9.46
N GLU A 31 0.21 -22.83 8.39
CA GLU A 31 0.99 -23.66 7.47
C GLU A 31 1.82 -22.80 6.51
N GLU A 32 3.15 -22.93 6.56
CA GLU A 32 4.05 -22.28 5.60
C GLU A 32 3.91 -22.96 4.23
N LEU A 33 3.67 -22.17 3.18
CA LEU A 33 3.50 -22.62 1.80
C LEU A 33 4.76 -22.38 0.98
N ALA A 34 5.42 -21.24 1.19
CA ALA A 34 6.63 -20.86 0.48
C ALA A 34 7.48 -19.88 1.29
N ALA A 35 8.79 -19.90 1.03
CA ALA A 35 9.76 -18.97 1.58
C ALA A 35 10.75 -18.55 0.49
N TYR A 36 10.93 -17.25 0.33
CA TYR A 36 11.79 -16.63 -0.67
C TYR A 36 12.87 -15.81 0.05
N PRO A 37 14.05 -16.39 0.31
CA PRO A 37 15.12 -15.70 1.01
C PRO A 37 15.86 -14.70 0.10
N GLY A 38 16.56 -13.76 0.72
CA GLY A 38 17.52 -12.90 0.02
C GLY A 38 16.96 -11.56 -0.45
N PHE A 39 15.86 -11.10 0.15
CA PHE A 39 15.37 -9.74 -0.09
C PHE A 39 16.18 -8.74 0.72
N VAL A 40 16.58 -7.66 0.06
CA VAL A 40 17.06 -6.46 0.74
C VAL A 40 15.92 -5.47 0.73
N GLN A 41 15.35 -5.20 1.91
CA GLN A 41 14.39 -4.13 2.10
C GLN A 41 15.17 -2.80 2.16
N GLU A 42 15.26 -2.10 1.03
CA GLU A 42 15.76 -0.72 0.95
C GLU A 42 14.62 0.24 0.63
N GLY A 43 14.42 1.24 1.49
CA GLY A 43 13.37 2.25 1.33
C GLY A 43 11.94 1.71 1.46
N ASP A 44 10.99 2.35 0.78
CA ASP A 44 9.58 1.92 0.73
C ASP A 44 9.47 0.56 0.01
N VAL A 45 8.92 -0.43 0.71
CA VAL A 45 8.69 -1.79 0.21
C VAL A 45 7.20 -2.05 0.18
N ARG A 46 6.69 -2.48 -0.97
CA ARG A 46 5.28 -2.86 -1.12
C ARG A 46 5.15 -4.24 -1.76
N LEU A 47 4.13 -4.97 -1.35
CA LEU A 47 3.91 -6.34 -1.77
C LEU A 47 2.48 -6.48 -2.29
N PHE A 48 2.33 -7.17 -3.41
CA PHE A 48 1.04 -7.36 -4.05
C PHE A 48 0.92 -8.78 -4.56
N TRP A 49 -0.27 -9.35 -4.44
CA TRP A 49 -0.62 -10.63 -5.08
C TRP A 49 -0.84 -10.41 -6.57
N LEU A 50 -0.19 -11.23 -7.40
CA LEU A 50 -0.38 -11.17 -8.84
C LEU A 50 -1.73 -11.79 -9.21
N PRO A 51 -2.48 -11.16 -10.13
CA PRO A 51 -3.76 -11.71 -10.51
C PRO A 51 -3.62 -12.83 -11.54
N GLY A 52 -4.50 -13.82 -11.46
CA GLY A 52 -4.57 -14.95 -12.40
C GLY A 52 -3.42 -15.96 -12.29
N ILE A 53 -2.40 -15.69 -11.47
CA ILE A 53 -1.29 -16.60 -11.20
C ILE A 53 -0.93 -16.62 -9.72
N GLU A 54 -0.41 -17.75 -9.28
CA GLU A 54 0.10 -17.91 -7.91
C GLU A 54 1.48 -17.28 -7.77
N GLY A 55 1.51 -15.99 -7.44
CA GLY A 55 2.73 -15.21 -7.41
C GLY A 55 2.60 -13.86 -6.72
N LEU A 56 3.74 -13.20 -6.56
CA LEU A 56 3.87 -11.92 -5.88
C LEU A 56 4.63 -10.92 -6.74
N LEU A 57 4.23 -9.66 -6.59
CA LEU A 57 4.95 -8.48 -7.06
C LEU A 57 5.49 -7.73 -5.85
N VAL A 58 6.79 -7.50 -5.85
CA VAL A 58 7.51 -6.76 -4.82
C VAL A 58 8.00 -5.47 -5.43
N PHE A 59 7.56 -4.35 -4.87
CA PHE A 59 8.18 -3.05 -5.04
C PHE A 59 9.19 -2.82 -3.92
N SER A 60 10.34 -2.27 -4.27
CA SER A 60 11.37 -1.83 -3.32
C SER A 60 12.05 -0.58 -3.86
N GLY A 61 12.85 0.08 -3.03
CA GLY A 61 13.75 1.16 -3.47
C GLY A 61 14.75 0.76 -4.57
N ARG A 62 14.85 -0.54 -4.90
CA ARG A 62 15.67 -1.06 -6.01
C ARG A 62 14.87 -1.32 -7.30
N GLY A 63 13.55 -1.20 -7.28
CA GLY A 63 12.65 -1.42 -8.42
C GLY A 63 11.60 -2.49 -8.17
N LEU A 64 11.00 -2.99 -9.26
CA LEU A 64 9.95 -4.01 -9.24
C LEU A 64 10.50 -5.41 -9.53
N HIS A 65 10.08 -6.38 -8.72
CA HIS A 65 10.40 -7.79 -8.85
C HIS A 65 9.10 -8.59 -8.84
N ALA A 66 8.88 -9.46 -9.82
CA ALA A 66 7.69 -10.29 -9.89
C ALA A 66 8.08 -11.74 -10.12
N PHE A 67 7.38 -12.65 -9.46
CA PHE A 67 7.65 -14.08 -9.55
C PHE A 67 6.38 -14.87 -9.20
N SER A 68 6.36 -16.12 -9.67
CA SER A 68 5.32 -17.10 -9.37
C SER A 68 5.95 -18.46 -9.08
N ASP A 69 5.12 -19.45 -8.77
CA ASP A 69 5.54 -20.85 -8.65
C ASP A 69 6.20 -21.39 -9.94
N ASN A 70 5.96 -20.74 -11.09
CA ASN A 70 6.56 -21.09 -12.38
C ASN A 70 7.86 -20.30 -12.68
N GLY A 71 8.35 -19.51 -11.73
CA GLY A 71 9.58 -18.72 -11.84
C GLY A 71 9.33 -17.23 -12.03
N ALA A 72 10.37 -16.50 -12.42
CA ALA A 72 10.33 -15.04 -12.59
C ALA A 72 9.25 -14.61 -13.60
N VAL A 73 8.49 -13.56 -13.26
CA VAL A 73 7.48 -12.95 -14.12
C VAL A 73 8.13 -11.79 -14.86
N ASP A 74 8.10 -11.84 -16.19
CA ASP A 74 8.85 -10.91 -17.01
C ASP A 74 8.09 -9.60 -17.27
N PHE A 75 8.79 -8.47 -17.15
CA PHE A 75 8.26 -7.16 -17.54
C PHE A 75 8.50 -6.88 -19.03
N PRO A 76 7.59 -6.14 -19.69
CA PRO A 76 7.79 -5.70 -21.06
C PRO A 76 9.06 -4.82 -21.16
N ASN A 77 9.73 -4.87 -22.32
CA ASN A 77 10.92 -4.03 -22.62
C ASN A 77 12.08 -4.20 -21.61
N ARG A 78 12.46 -5.45 -21.30
CA ARG A 78 13.63 -5.81 -20.47
C ARG A 78 14.88 -4.98 -20.80
N GLY A 79 15.20 -4.03 -19.93
CA GLY A 79 16.51 -3.38 -19.84
C GLY A 79 17.05 -3.38 -18.42
N ASP A 80 16.18 -3.13 -17.42
CA ASP A 80 16.55 -3.01 -16.01
C ASP A 80 15.30 -2.90 -15.11
N HIS A 81 15.19 -3.68 -14.04
CA HIS A 81 14.12 -3.53 -13.03
C HIS A 81 14.17 -2.17 -12.32
N ARG A 82 15.35 -1.52 -12.32
CA ARG A 82 15.56 -0.14 -11.86
C ARG A 82 14.90 0.91 -12.78
N SER A 83 14.28 0.51 -13.88
CA SER A 83 13.48 1.42 -14.74
C SER A 83 12.16 1.82 -14.08
N TYR A 84 11.74 1.11 -13.04
CA TYR A 84 10.52 1.40 -12.27
C TYR A 84 10.80 2.04 -10.90
N LEU A 85 11.98 2.68 -10.74
CA LEU A 85 12.27 3.45 -9.54
C LEU A 85 11.16 4.51 -9.34
N TYR A 86 10.57 4.53 -8.14
CA TYR A 86 9.44 5.39 -7.75
C TYR A 86 8.09 5.06 -8.40
N ALA A 87 7.95 3.90 -9.04
CA ALA A 87 6.65 3.39 -9.46
C ALA A 87 5.76 3.06 -8.24
N ASP A 88 4.48 3.34 -8.32
CA ASP A 88 3.46 2.83 -7.40
C ASP A 88 2.52 1.93 -8.20
N VAL A 89 1.96 0.94 -7.51
CA VAL A 89 1.15 -0.12 -8.08
C VAL A 89 -0.21 -0.16 -7.42
N SER A 90 -1.23 -0.44 -8.22
CA SER A 90 -2.55 -0.84 -7.75
C SER A 90 -3.01 -2.04 -8.54
N ILE A 91 -3.46 -3.08 -7.84
CA ILE A 91 -4.02 -4.28 -8.44
C ILE A 91 -5.49 -4.36 -8.06
N GLN A 92 -6.35 -4.66 -9.03
CA GLN A 92 -7.78 -4.92 -8.81
C GLN A 92 -8.26 -6.01 -9.76
N ALA A 93 -8.77 -7.10 -9.20
CA ALA A 93 -9.15 -8.29 -9.95
C ALA A 93 -8.00 -8.73 -10.89
N ASP A 94 -8.20 -8.73 -12.20
CA ASP A 94 -7.24 -9.11 -13.24
C ASP A 94 -6.32 -7.96 -13.72
N LYS A 95 -6.48 -6.75 -13.17
CA LYS A 95 -5.84 -5.54 -13.68
C LYS A 95 -4.68 -5.12 -12.79
N VAL A 96 -3.50 -4.94 -13.38
CA VAL A 96 -2.37 -4.29 -12.71
C VAL A 96 -2.21 -2.89 -13.30
N LEU A 97 -2.18 -1.88 -12.44
CA LEU A 97 -1.94 -0.50 -12.81
C LEU A 97 -0.62 -0.06 -12.19
N ILE A 98 0.30 0.41 -13.02
CA ILE A 98 1.62 0.87 -12.61
C ILE A 98 1.79 2.33 -12.99
N SER A 99 2.29 3.16 -12.06
CA SER A 99 2.83 4.46 -12.44
C SER A 99 4.29 4.29 -12.87
N THR A 100 4.66 4.73 -14.05
CA THR A 100 6.03 4.65 -14.55
C THR A 100 6.66 6.03 -14.62
N ILE A 101 7.97 6.08 -14.35
CA ILE A 101 8.82 7.23 -14.65
C ILE A 101 9.79 6.77 -15.74
N PRO A 102 9.86 7.44 -16.90
CA PRO A 102 10.56 6.91 -18.04
C PRO A 102 12.06 6.91 -17.77
N ARG A 103 12.63 5.72 -17.84
CA ARG A 103 13.97 5.54 -18.40
C ARG A 103 13.73 4.77 -19.70
N TYR A 104 14.38 5.18 -20.79
CA TYR A 104 14.34 4.51 -22.11
C TYR A 104 13.19 4.85 -23.08
N GLY A 105 12.66 6.08 -23.06
CA GLY A 105 11.90 6.64 -24.19
C GLY A 105 10.38 6.39 -24.18
N GLU A 106 9.85 5.75 -23.13
CA GLU A 106 8.41 5.66 -22.90
C GLU A 106 7.84 7.00 -22.37
N THR A 107 6.53 7.20 -22.51
CA THR A 107 5.84 8.33 -21.88
C THR A 107 5.68 8.01 -20.39
N PRO A 108 6.06 8.85 -19.42
CA PRO A 108 5.70 8.61 -18.02
C PRO A 108 4.19 8.52 -17.91
N GLY A 109 3.70 7.66 -17.01
CA GLY A 109 2.27 7.58 -16.82
C GLY A 109 1.74 6.39 -16.04
N LEU A 110 0.42 6.31 -15.97
CA LEU A 110 -0.38 5.19 -15.52
C LEU A 110 -0.57 4.23 -16.67
N TYR A 111 0.07 3.06 -16.58
CA TYR A 111 -0.07 1.98 -17.54
C TYR A 111 -0.84 0.83 -16.95
N GLN A 112 -1.74 0.26 -17.74
CA GLN A 112 -2.30 -1.04 -17.43
C GLN A 112 -1.35 -2.13 -17.94
N LEU A 113 -1.09 -3.10 -17.07
CA LEU A 113 -0.42 -4.35 -17.39
C LEU A 113 -1.41 -5.50 -17.16
N ASP A 114 -1.41 -6.44 -18.09
CA ASP A 114 -2.06 -7.74 -17.94
C ASP A 114 -0.99 -8.79 -17.65
N VAL A 115 -1.30 -9.78 -16.81
CA VAL A 115 -0.41 -10.91 -16.52
C VAL A 115 -0.88 -12.12 -17.29
N LEU A 116 -0.13 -12.53 -18.31
CA LEU A 116 -0.48 -13.66 -19.17
C LEU A 116 0.74 -14.57 -19.34
N ASP A 117 0.58 -15.85 -19.03
CA ASP A 117 1.63 -16.87 -19.18
C ASP A 117 2.97 -16.48 -18.52
N ASN A 118 2.89 -15.94 -17.29
CA ASN A 118 4.05 -15.47 -16.52
C ASN A 118 4.81 -14.28 -17.14
N VAL A 119 4.13 -13.50 -17.98
CA VAL A 119 4.68 -12.29 -18.60
C VAL A 119 3.70 -11.14 -18.43
N PHE A 120 4.20 -9.99 -17.99
CA PHE A 120 3.46 -8.74 -18.05
C PHE A 120 3.40 -8.24 -19.49
N LYS A 121 2.20 -7.89 -19.94
CA LYS A 121 1.98 -7.18 -21.20
C LYS A 121 1.40 -5.82 -20.90
N GLN A 122 2.11 -4.78 -21.32
CA GLN A 122 1.56 -3.42 -21.29
C GLN A 122 0.47 -3.31 -22.35
N THR A 123 -0.75 -3.04 -21.91
CA THR A 123 -1.92 -3.02 -22.79
C THR A 123 -2.33 -1.61 -23.18
N ASP A 124 -2.36 -0.69 -22.22
CA ASP A 124 -2.83 0.68 -22.43
C ASP A 124 -2.09 1.71 -21.58
N LEU A 125 -1.87 2.91 -22.13
CA LEU A 125 -1.53 4.12 -21.39
C LEU A 125 -2.83 4.83 -20.98
N ARG A 126 -3.09 4.90 -19.68
CA ARG A 126 -4.27 5.58 -19.11
C ARG A 126 -4.04 7.08 -18.92
N TYR A 127 -2.82 7.51 -18.58
CA TYR A 127 -2.51 8.92 -18.30
C TYR A 127 -1.00 9.15 -18.14
N PRO A 128 -0.39 10.31 -18.46
CA PRO A 128 -0.77 11.34 -19.41
C PRO A 128 -0.48 10.93 -20.87
N ALA A 129 -1.28 11.42 -21.81
CA ALA A 129 -1.02 11.24 -23.25
C ALA A 129 0.03 12.21 -23.82
N ALA A 130 0.37 13.29 -23.09
CA ALA A 130 1.38 14.28 -23.48
C ALA A 130 2.07 14.83 -22.21
N PRO A 131 3.27 14.36 -21.85
CA PRO A 131 3.93 14.76 -20.60
C PRO A 131 4.62 16.12 -20.78
N GLU A 132 3.99 17.23 -20.38
CA GLU A 132 4.67 18.53 -20.34
C GLU A 132 5.72 18.59 -19.22
N MET A 133 5.55 17.81 -18.13
CA MET A 133 6.47 17.77 -16.99
C MET A 133 6.64 16.36 -16.40
N ALA A 134 7.27 15.48 -17.19
CA ALA A 134 7.61 14.10 -16.80
C ALA A 134 8.30 13.95 -15.42
N ALA A 135 9.10 14.93 -15.01
CA ALA A 135 9.94 14.87 -13.82
C ALA A 135 9.17 15.05 -12.50
N GLU A 136 7.90 15.47 -12.53
CA GLU A 136 7.09 15.72 -11.32
C GLU A 136 5.91 14.75 -11.15
N LEU A 137 5.80 13.73 -12.02
CA LEU A 137 4.69 12.78 -11.98
C LEU A 137 4.91 11.75 -10.87
N TYR A 138 4.26 11.98 -9.74
CA TYR A 138 4.14 11.03 -8.64
C TYR A 138 2.68 10.60 -8.56
N LEU A 139 2.30 9.53 -9.27
CA LEU A 139 0.89 9.30 -9.62
C LEU A 139 0.08 8.44 -8.62
N GLN A 140 0.71 7.80 -7.63
CA GLN A 140 0.06 7.04 -6.52
C GLN A 140 -1.33 6.46 -6.85
N PRO A 141 -1.47 5.65 -7.92
CA PRO A 141 -2.78 5.26 -8.40
C PRO A 141 -3.43 4.26 -7.45
N LYS A 142 -4.76 4.33 -7.33
CA LYS A 142 -5.61 3.30 -6.70
C LYS A 142 -6.87 3.05 -7.51
N TRP A 143 -7.09 1.79 -7.83
CA TRP A 143 -8.38 1.29 -8.32
C TRP A 143 -9.46 1.40 -7.24
N SER A 144 -10.69 1.70 -7.65
CA SER A 144 -11.86 1.40 -6.83
C SER A 144 -12.06 -0.11 -6.74
N PHE A 145 -12.72 -0.57 -5.68
CA PHE A 145 -12.93 -2.00 -5.43
C PHE A 145 -13.73 -2.70 -6.55
N ASP A 146 -14.62 -1.98 -7.24
CA ASP A 146 -15.33 -2.48 -8.42
C ASP A 146 -14.49 -2.49 -9.71
N GLY A 147 -13.27 -1.95 -9.68
CA GLY A 147 -12.37 -1.80 -10.83
C GLY A 147 -12.90 -0.86 -11.92
N GLY A 148 -13.90 -0.04 -11.63
CA GLY A 148 -14.56 0.87 -12.56
C GLY A 148 -13.97 2.28 -12.60
N LYS A 149 -13.22 2.67 -11.56
CA LYS A 149 -12.59 4.00 -11.43
C LYS A 149 -11.15 3.88 -10.96
N ILE A 150 -10.39 4.93 -11.27
CA ILE A 150 -9.02 5.11 -10.79
C ILE A 150 -8.97 6.46 -10.09
N ALA A 151 -8.42 6.49 -8.89
CA ALA A 151 -7.94 7.70 -8.24
C ALA A 151 -6.42 7.76 -8.34
N PHE A 152 -5.86 8.94 -8.48
CA PHE A 152 -4.43 9.14 -8.63
C PHE A 152 -4.06 10.55 -8.21
N THR A 153 -2.79 10.79 -7.95
CA THR A 153 -2.26 12.14 -7.73
C THR A 153 -1.69 12.71 -9.01
N ASP A 154 -1.85 13.99 -9.26
CA ASP A 154 -1.17 14.70 -10.35
C ASP A 154 -0.74 16.07 -9.83
N GLY A 155 0.59 16.27 -9.77
CA GLY A 155 1.21 17.35 -9.01
C GLY A 155 0.92 17.25 -7.51
N VAL A 156 0.11 18.18 -7.02
CA VAL A 156 -0.25 18.29 -5.59
C VAL A 156 -1.72 17.97 -5.30
N ASP A 157 -2.45 17.51 -6.30
CA ASP A 157 -3.89 17.28 -6.22
C ASP A 157 -4.28 15.84 -6.48
N VAL A 158 -5.45 15.46 -5.95
CA VAL A 158 -6.12 14.21 -6.25
C VAL A 158 -7.01 14.37 -7.46
N TRP A 159 -6.94 13.40 -8.35
CA TRP A 159 -7.73 13.28 -9.56
C TRP A 159 -8.40 11.92 -9.62
N THR A 160 -9.49 11.84 -10.37
CA THR A 160 -10.17 10.60 -10.71
C THR A 160 -10.37 10.48 -12.20
N MET A 161 -10.52 9.25 -12.68
CA MET A 161 -10.94 8.92 -14.03
C MET A 161 -11.68 7.58 -14.03
N LYS A 162 -12.35 7.27 -15.14
CA LYS A 162 -12.89 5.92 -15.37
C LYS A 162 -11.75 4.93 -15.59
N ALA A 163 -12.05 3.64 -15.43
CA ALA A 163 -11.13 2.54 -15.67
C ALA A 163 -10.45 2.55 -17.04
N ASP A 164 -11.15 3.04 -18.06
CA ASP A 164 -10.66 3.15 -19.44
C ASP A 164 -9.71 4.35 -19.66
N GLY A 165 -9.53 5.22 -18.66
CA GLY A 165 -8.72 6.44 -18.73
C GLY A 165 -9.50 7.69 -19.13
N THR A 166 -10.80 7.57 -19.47
CA THR A 166 -11.64 8.71 -19.86
C THR A 166 -12.28 9.41 -18.66
N GLY A 167 -12.88 10.57 -18.90
CA GLY A 167 -13.69 11.26 -17.89
C GLY A 167 -12.88 11.77 -16.70
N ARG A 168 -11.63 12.16 -16.93
CA ARG A 168 -10.75 12.71 -15.91
C ARG A 168 -11.37 13.94 -15.24
N ALA A 169 -11.40 13.94 -13.91
CA ALA A 169 -11.90 15.03 -13.09
C ALA A 169 -10.93 15.31 -11.94
N ARG A 170 -10.76 16.60 -11.62
CA ARG A 170 -9.95 17.02 -10.48
C ARG A 170 -10.81 17.05 -9.23
N LEU A 171 -10.34 16.42 -8.15
CA LEU A 171 -11.08 16.37 -6.89
C LEU A 171 -10.63 17.42 -5.88
N THR A 172 -9.37 17.84 -5.92
CA THR A 172 -8.82 18.88 -5.02
C THR A 172 -8.21 20.05 -5.82
N ASN A 173 -8.12 21.23 -5.21
CA ASN A 173 -7.67 22.47 -5.86
C ASN A 173 -6.49 23.13 -5.12
N HIS A 174 -5.62 22.31 -4.53
CA HIS A 174 -4.44 22.77 -3.80
C HIS A 174 -3.43 23.44 -4.72
N ALA A 175 -3.25 23.00 -5.97
CA ALA A 175 -2.29 23.68 -6.86
C ALA A 175 -2.72 25.13 -7.18
N GLU A 176 -4.01 25.40 -7.43
CA GLU A 176 -4.51 26.78 -7.59
C GLU A 176 -4.28 27.58 -6.32
N SER A 177 -4.66 27.02 -5.17
CA SER A 177 -4.54 27.69 -3.87
C SER A 177 -3.07 28.05 -3.58
N ASN A 178 -2.15 27.13 -3.83
CA ASN A 178 -0.71 27.33 -3.69
C ASN A 178 -0.20 28.43 -4.64
N LYS A 179 -0.59 28.41 -5.92
CA LYS A 179 -0.17 29.40 -6.93
C LYS A 179 -0.68 30.80 -6.63
N GLU A 180 -1.90 30.90 -6.12
CA GLU A 180 -2.54 32.18 -5.77
C GLU A 180 -2.10 32.70 -4.39
N GLY A 181 -1.28 31.94 -3.65
CA GLY A 181 -0.86 32.29 -2.28
C GLY A 181 -2.04 32.30 -1.30
N LYS A 182 -3.08 31.50 -1.56
CA LYS A 182 -4.27 31.38 -0.71
C LYS A 182 -4.06 30.28 0.32
N GLY A 183 -3.99 30.67 1.59
CA GLY A 183 -3.84 29.74 2.70
C GLY A 183 -2.43 29.14 2.81
N ASN A 184 -2.29 28.11 3.64
CA ASN A 184 -1.04 27.38 3.80
C ASN A 184 -0.79 26.49 2.57
N PRO A 185 0.44 26.44 2.02
CA PRO A 185 0.77 25.51 0.95
C PRO A 185 0.41 24.07 1.35
N ALA A 186 -0.18 23.31 0.44
CA ALA A 186 -0.58 21.94 0.73
C ALA A 186 -0.40 20.99 -0.46
N ARG A 187 -0.26 19.69 -0.17
CA ARG A 187 -0.13 18.62 -1.15
C ARG A 187 -0.93 17.39 -0.73
N ALA A 188 -1.87 16.99 -1.57
CA ALA A 188 -2.62 15.76 -1.38
C ALA A 188 -1.83 14.54 -1.88
N SER A 189 -1.92 13.43 -1.15
CA SER A 189 -1.19 12.19 -1.40
C SER A 189 -2.00 10.96 -0.96
N TYR A 190 -1.65 9.79 -1.48
CA TYR A 190 -2.20 8.49 -1.10
C TYR A 190 -3.73 8.45 -1.12
N PRO A 191 -4.38 8.64 -2.29
CA PRO A 191 -5.82 8.47 -2.38
C PRO A 191 -6.19 7.00 -2.10
N PHE A 192 -7.34 6.74 -1.49
CA PHE A 192 -7.85 5.40 -1.24
C PHE A 192 -9.38 5.38 -1.30
N TRP A 193 -9.94 4.36 -1.94
CA TRP A 193 -11.38 4.22 -2.13
C TRP A 193 -12.04 3.54 -0.94
N SER A 194 -13.27 3.96 -0.64
CA SER A 194 -14.20 3.14 0.14
C SER A 194 -14.51 1.83 -0.60
N VAL A 195 -14.82 0.76 0.12
CA VAL A 195 -15.22 -0.54 -0.43
C VAL A 195 -16.40 -0.38 -1.39
N GLY A 196 -17.40 0.42 -1.02
CA GLY A 196 -18.56 0.72 -1.86
C GLY A 196 -18.27 1.69 -3.03
N GLY A 197 -17.06 2.22 -3.18
CA GLY A 197 -16.65 3.12 -4.26
C GLY A 197 -17.34 4.50 -4.31
N MET A 198 -18.09 4.85 -3.26
CA MET A 198 -18.85 6.12 -3.16
C MET A 198 -18.03 7.25 -2.54
N SER A 199 -17.01 6.92 -1.76
CA SER A 199 -16.15 7.87 -1.06
C SER A 199 -14.70 7.65 -1.43
N LEU A 200 -13.93 8.74 -1.37
CA LEU A 200 -12.49 8.73 -1.55
C LEU A 200 -11.85 9.45 -0.37
N GLY A 201 -10.95 8.74 0.32
CA GLY A 201 -10.07 9.33 1.31
C GLY A 201 -8.72 9.69 0.71
N TYR A 202 -8.02 10.63 1.33
CA TYR A 202 -6.65 10.99 0.98
C TYR A 202 -5.93 11.61 2.19
N THR A 203 -4.61 11.59 2.14
CA THR A 203 -3.78 12.34 3.08
C THR A 203 -3.44 13.71 2.51
N LEU A 204 -3.39 14.74 3.35
CA LEU A 204 -3.00 16.08 2.97
C LEU A 204 -1.83 16.54 3.84
N THR A 205 -0.70 16.85 3.21
CA THR A 205 0.42 17.52 3.88
C THR A 205 0.23 19.02 3.77
N VAL A 206 0.17 19.72 4.90
CA VAL A 206 -0.03 21.18 4.97
C VAL A 206 1.21 21.83 5.61
N TYR A 207 1.77 22.84 4.96
CA TYR A 207 2.96 23.57 5.42
C TYR A 207 2.54 24.86 6.12
N GLU A 208 2.50 24.85 7.45
CA GLU A 208 2.08 25.98 8.29
C GLU A 208 3.30 26.63 8.97
N GLY A 209 3.94 27.55 8.26
CA GLY A 209 5.17 28.19 8.74
C GLY A 209 6.31 27.19 8.91
N LYS A 210 6.70 26.90 10.15
CA LYS A 210 7.72 25.87 10.48
C LYS A 210 7.10 24.49 10.73
N LYS A 211 5.78 24.41 10.85
CA LYS A 211 5.06 23.18 11.14
C LYS A 211 4.68 22.50 9.85
N ILE A 212 4.70 21.17 9.87
CA ILE A 212 4.13 20.35 8.80
C ILE A 212 3.02 19.55 9.43
N LEU A 213 1.80 19.74 8.94
CA LEU A 213 0.64 18.98 9.40
C LEU A 213 0.37 17.85 8.41
N ARG A 214 0.02 16.68 8.96
CA ARG A 214 -0.62 15.62 8.20
C ARG A 214 -2.09 15.61 8.57
N GLU A 215 -2.93 15.72 7.55
CA GLU A 215 -4.37 15.66 7.71
C GLU A 215 -4.92 14.45 6.95
N LEU A 216 -5.97 13.85 7.50
CA LEU A 216 -6.77 12.81 6.84
C LEU A 216 -8.09 13.44 6.40
N TRP A 217 -8.40 13.29 5.12
CA TRP A 217 -9.59 13.86 4.51
C TRP A 217 -10.42 12.78 3.82
N VAL A 218 -11.73 13.00 3.79
CA VAL A 218 -12.69 12.24 3.00
C VAL A 218 -13.51 13.18 2.15
N ARG A 219 -13.93 12.68 0.98
CA ARG A 219 -14.87 13.36 0.10
C ARG A 219 -15.71 12.32 -0.65
N LYS A 220 -16.87 12.70 -1.16
CA LYS A 220 -17.59 11.87 -2.13
C LYS A 220 -16.79 11.71 -3.43
N ALA A 221 -16.97 10.59 -4.10
CA ALA A 221 -16.32 10.25 -5.36
C ALA A 221 -16.59 11.25 -6.50
N ASP A 222 -17.69 11.99 -6.42
CA ASP A 222 -18.05 13.06 -7.36
C ASP A 222 -17.37 14.40 -7.05
N GLY A 223 -16.59 14.46 -5.96
CA GLY A 223 -15.90 15.65 -5.51
C GLY A 223 -16.71 16.53 -4.56
N THR A 224 -17.88 16.12 -4.07
CA THR A 224 -18.67 16.91 -3.12
C THR A 224 -18.39 16.52 -1.66
N GLU A 225 -18.78 17.38 -0.71
CA GLU A 225 -18.71 17.12 0.74
C GLU A 225 -17.30 16.81 1.28
N PRO A 226 -16.31 17.71 1.10
CA PRO A 226 -15.02 17.56 1.78
C PRO A 226 -15.19 17.57 3.30
N GLY A 227 -14.55 16.63 3.98
CA GLY A 227 -14.46 16.61 5.44
C GLY A 227 -13.05 16.26 5.90
N LYS A 228 -12.46 17.12 6.74
CA LYS A 228 -11.26 16.77 7.49
C LYS A 228 -11.66 15.89 8.67
N LEU A 229 -11.03 14.72 8.79
CA LEU A 229 -11.31 13.74 9.84
C LEU A 229 -10.26 13.74 10.94
N PHE A 230 -9.01 14.00 10.58
CA PHE A 230 -7.89 13.95 11.51
C PHE A 230 -6.81 14.95 11.10
N SER A 231 -6.05 15.44 12.08
CA SER A 231 -4.92 16.34 11.89
C SER A 231 -3.90 16.09 12.98
N GLU A 232 -2.65 15.94 12.58
CA GLU A 232 -1.49 15.84 13.47
C GLU A 232 -0.37 16.74 12.99
N GLU A 233 0.45 17.24 13.92
CA GLU A 233 1.72 17.89 13.59
C GLU A 233 2.79 16.81 13.45
N LEU A 234 3.46 16.78 12.30
CA LEU A 234 4.57 15.87 12.06
C LEU A 234 5.84 16.46 12.65
N ASP A 235 6.42 15.76 13.63
CA ASP A 235 7.80 16.05 14.04
C ASP A 235 8.77 15.66 12.91
N SER A 236 9.86 16.42 12.81
CA SER A 236 11.02 16.19 11.96
C SER A 236 11.54 14.74 12.01
N GLN A 237 11.52 14.09 13.19
CA GLN A 237 11.91 12.69 13.32
C GLN A 237 10.91 11.74 12.66
N PHE A 238 9.62 12.03 12.70
CA PHE A 238 8.57 11.16 12.16
C PHE A 238 8.43 11.24 10.63
N GLN A 239 8.86 12.35 10.02
CA GLN A 239 8.91 12.47 8.55
C GLN A 239 9.82 11.43 7.90
N VAL A 240 10.89 11.01 8.60
CA VAL A 240 11.84 10.00 8.12
C VAL A 240 11.23 8.59 8.16
N PHE A 241 10.39 8.31 9.16
CA PHE A 241 9.84 6.96 9.40
C PHE A 241 8.53 6.65 8.67
N GLN A 242 7.80 7.66 8.15
CA GLN A 242 6.46 7.44 7.59
C GLN A 242 6.39 6.43 6.43
N PRO A 243 7.26 6.49 5.41
CA PRO A 243 7.18 5.56 4.28
C PRO A 243 7.60 4.14 4.66
N GLU A 244 8.52 4.02 5.62
CA GLU A 244 9.16 2.75 5.97
C GLU A 244 8.31 1.91 6.93
N TYR A 245 7.40 2.52 7.71
CA TYR A 245 6.68 1.82 8.79
C TYR A 245 5.15 1.91 8.71
N THR A 246 4.57 2.54 7.68
CA THR A 246 3.10 2.71 7.62
C THR A 246 2.53 2.33 6.25
N ASN A 247 1.44 1.57 6.27
CA ASN A 247 0.60 1.41 5.08
C ASN A 247 -0.28 2.67 4.92
N PRO A 248 -0.67 3.03 3.68
CA PRO A 248 -1.67 4.05 3.46
C PRO A 248 -2.95 3.79 4.27
N PRO A 249 -3.68 4.84 4.73
CA PRO A 249 -4.98 4.66 5.35
C PRO A 249 -5.95 3.91 4.43
N PHE A 250 -6.90 3.18 5.01
CA PHE A 250 -7.92 2.44 4.27
C PHE A 250 -9.26 2.44 5.00
N PHE A 251 -10.36 2.33 4.27
CA PHE A 251 -11.69 2.09 4.85
C PHE A 251 -11.79 0.67 5.38
N ASP A 252 -12.46 0.48 6.51
CA ASP A 252 -12.88 -0.85 6.95
C ASP A 252 -13.95 -1.44 6.03
N ALA A 253 -14.28 -2.73 6.23
CA ALA A 253 -15.20 -3.46 5.37
C ALA A 253 -16.62 -2.86 5.33
N THR A 254 -16.99 -2.03 6.31
CA THR A 254 -18.32 -1.41 6.42
C THR A 254 -18.38 0.00 5.84
N ASP A 255 -17.24 0.56 5.39
CA ASP A 255 -17.08 1.97 5.01
C ASP A 255 -17.40 2.99 6.13
N GLU A 256 -17.54 2.52 7.37
CA GLU A 256 -17.88 3.38 8.51
C GLU A 256 -16.64 4.00 9.15
N HIS A 257 -15.50 3.31 9.10
CA HIS A 257 -14.25 3.76 9.70
C HIS A 257 -13.11 3.79 8.70
N ILE A 258 -12.16 4.69 8.95
CA ILE A 258 -10.87 4.68 8.30
C ILE A 258 -9.81 4.27 9.32
N ILE A 259 -9.05 3.26 8.94
CA ILE A 259 -7.94 2.69 9.70
C ILE A 259 -6.64 3.32 9.21
N PHE A 260 -5.80 3.76 10.14
CA PHE A 260 -4.53 4.39 9.83
C PHE A 260 -3.53 4.25 10.98
N THR A 261 -2.25 4.50 10.69
CA THR A 261 -1.19 4.55 11.70
C THR A 261 -0.80 6.00 12.01
N THR A 262 -0.61 6.31 13.29
CA THR A 262 -0.09 7.59 13.81
C THR A 262 0.62 7.33 15.14
N LEU A 263 1.36 8.32 15.67
CA LEU A 263 2.02 8.21 16.96
C LEU A 263 1.04 8.40 18.10
N HIS A 264 1.11 7.49 19.07
CA HIS A 264 0.55 7.66 20.40
C HIS A 264 1.69 7.61 21.40
N GLU A 265 1.89 8.70 22.15
CA GLU A 265 2.97 8.79 23.16
C GLU A 265 4.38 8.46 22.60
N GLY A 266 4.62 8.83 21.33
CA GLY A 266 5.91 8.60 20.65
C GLY A 266 6.07 7.21 20.03
N VAL A 267 5.07 6.32 20.15
CA VAL A 267 5.08 4.97 19.59
C VAL A 267 4.03 4.85 18.47
N PRO A 268 4.35 4.29 17.29
CA PRO A 268 3.37 4.12 16.22
C PRO A 268 2.29 3.13 16.64
N ASN A 269 1.03 3.52 16.47
CA ASN A 269 -0.12 2.69 16.82
C ASN A 269 -1.19 2.79 15.73
N ILE A 270 -2.08 1.80 15.69
CA ILE A 270 -3.21 1.77 14.75
C ILE A 270 -4.39 2.51 15.39
N PHE A 271 -5.01 3.38 14.61
CA PHE A 271 -6.16 4.18 14.97
C PHE A 271 -7.32 3.93 14.00
N ALA A 272 -8.53 4.22 14.46
CA ALA A 272 -9.73 4.30 13.65
C ALA A 272 -10.38 5.67 13.80
N VAL A 273 -10.95 6.21 12.73
CA VAL A 273 -11.80 7.41 12.77
C VAL A 273 -13.07 7.19 11.96
N GLU A 274 -14.21 7.71 12.42
CA GLU A 274 -15.47 7.64 11.68
C GLU A 274 -15.35 8.41 10.35
N ALA A 275 -15.72 7.77 9.24
CA ALA A 275 -15.60 8.33 7.89
C ALA A 275 -16.49 9.56 7.66
N ARG A 276 -17.57 9.70 8.45
CA ARG A 276 -18.50 10.84 8.40
C ARG A 276 -18.13 11.99 9.33
N GLY A 277 -16.95 11.92 9.95
CA GLY A 277 -16.52 12.85 10.98
C GLY A 277 -16.74 12.28 12.37
N GLY A 278 -15.76 12.48 13.25
CA GLY A 278 -15.76 11.92 14.59
C GLY A 278 -14.39 12.09 15.24
N LYS A 279 -14.22 11.54 16.44
CA LYS A 279 -12.91 11.51 17.08
C LYS A 279 -12.17 10.25 16.67
N ALA A 280 -10.91 10.42 16.27
CA ALA A 280 -10.01 9.28 16.13
C ALA A 280 -9.85 8.60 17.49
N ARG A 281 -9.88 7.27 17.48
CA ARG A 281 -9.64 6.42 18.66
C ARG A 281 -8.49 5.47 18.39
N VAL A 282 -7.73 5.20 19.43
CA VAL A 282 -6.63 4.25 19.42
C VAL A 282 -7.18 2.82 19.38
N LEU A 283 -6.65 1.97 18.50
CA LEU A 283 -6.96 0.53 18.46
C LEU A 283 -5.88 -0.29 19.16
N THR A 284 -4.62 0.15 19.15
CA THR A 284 -3.48 -0.54 19.79
C THR A 284 -2.69 0.42 20.68
N GLU A 285 -2.17 -0.03 21.81
CA GLU A 285 -1.50 0.87 22.78
C GLU A 285 0.00 0.56 23.00
N MET A 286 0.48 -0.61 22.58
CA MET A 286 1.87 -1.07 22.81
C MET A 286 2.70 -1.16 21.54
N GLY A 287 2.35 -0.36 20.54
CA GLY A 287 3.07 -0.29 19.28
C GLY A 287 2.52 -1.27 18.24
N ALA A 288 2.14 -0.73 17.08
CA ALA A 288 1.68 -1.51 15.94
C ALA A 288 1.90 -0.78 14.61
N ILE A 289 2.31 -1.53 13.60
CA ILE A 289 2.65 -1.02 12.27
C ILE A 289 2.10 -1.93 11.16
N PHE A 290 2.09 -1.41 9.92
CA PHE A 290 1.63 -2.09 8.71
C PHE A 290 0.26 -2.80 8.82
N PRO A 291 -0.82 -2.11 9.22
CA PRO A 291 -2.15 -2.70 9.19
C PRO A 291 -2.57 -3.04 7.76
N ALA A 292 -3.25 -4.17 7.57
CA ALA A 292 -3.85 -4.59 6.32
C ALA A 292 -5.23 -5.22 6.59
N LEU A 293 -6.21 -4.91 5.74
CA LEU A 293 -7.58 -5.42 5.85
C LEU A 293 -7.75 -6.77 5.16
N LEU A 294 -8.50 -7.66 5.80
CA LEU A 294 -9.20 -8.79 5.21
C LEU A 294 -10.67 -8.38 5.00
N PRO A 295 -11.05 -7.90 3.81
CA PRO A 295 -12.33 -7.22 3.62
C PRO A 295 -13.54 -8.13 3.88
N GLU A 296 -13.49 -9.39 3.43
CA GLU A 296 -14.60 -10.35 3.65
C GLU A 296 -14.81 -10.71 5.13
N GLU A 297 -13.77 -10.59 5.96
CA GLU A 297 -13.83 -10.97 7.38
C GLU A 297 -13.93 -9.76 8.32
N GLY A 298 -13.72 -8.53 7.83
CA GLY A 298 -13.64 -7.34 8.68
C GLY A 298 -12.47 -7.39 9.67
N VAL A 299 -11.43 -8.19 9.38
CA VAL A 299 -10.27 -8.41 10.25
C VAL A 299 -9.10 -7.56 9.77
N ILE A 300 -8.39 -6.94 10.72
CA ILE A 300 -7.13 -6.26 10.48
C ILE A 300 -6.00 -7.19 10.91
N VAL A 301 -5.07 -7.48 10.00
CA VAL A 301 -3.78 -8.09 10.32
C VAL A 301 -2.73 -6.98 10.43
N TYR A 302 -1.84 -7.06 11.40
CA TYR A 302 -0.83 -6.05 11.65
C TYR A 302 0.43 -6.65 12.28
N VAL A 303 1.51 -5.87 12.32
CA VAL A 303 2.72 -6.21 13.10
C VAL A 303 2.62 -5.49 14.45
N SER A 304 2.54 -6.27 15.53
CA SER A 304 2.70 -5.76 16.90
C SER A 304 4.17 -5.55 17.21
N LEU A 305 4.49 -4.47 17.93
CA LEU A 305 5.81 -4.15 18.46
C LEU A 305 5.91 -4.41 19.97
N GLU A 306 4.86 -4.99 20.55
CA GLU A 306 4.75 -5.23 21.98
C GLU A 306 5.93 -6.07 22.51
N GLY A 307 6.57 -5.59 23.57
CA GLY A 307 7.69 -6.29 24.20
C GLY A 307 9.01 -6.23 23.40
N ASN A 308 9.15 -5.28 22.48
CA ASN A 308 10.29 -5.16 21.54
C ASN A 308 10.45 -6.40 20.64
N ASP A 309 9.33 -7.02 20.28
CA ASP A 309 9.30 -8.17 19.38
C ASP A 309 8.29 -7.92 18.26
N GLU A 310 8.73 -8.07 17.01
CA GLU A 310 7.90 -7.87 15.83
C GLU A 310 7.14 -9.16 15.51
N ARG A 311 5.85 -9.19 15.82
CA ARG A 311 5.01 -10.36 15.55
C ARG A 311 3.76 -9.99 14.79
N LEU A 312 3.29 -10.90 13.96
CA LEU A 312 1.98 -10.76 13.34
C LEU A 312 0.88 -10.98 14.38
N TRP A 313 -0.11 -10.10 14.33
CA TRP A 313 -1.30 -10.11 15.16
C TRP A 313 -2.53 -9.82 14.30
N MET A 314 -3.70 -10.17 14.83
CA MET A 314 -4.98 -9.87 14.20
C MET A 314 -5.95 -9.28 15.22
N MET A 315 -6.88 -8.46 14.73
CA MET A 315 -8.00 -7.92 15.49
C MET A 315 -9.19 -7.64 14.56
N ASN A 316 -10.39 -7.52 15.09
CA ASN A 316 -11.53 -7.02 14.33
C ASN A 316 -11.31 -5.53 13.97
N SER A 317 -11.98 -5.01 12.94
CA SER A 317 -11.84 -3.61 12.52
C SER A 317 -12.20 -2.60 13.62
N ASP A 318 -13.04 -3.02 14.57
CA ASP A 318 -13.38 -2.24 15.75
C ASP A 318 -12.29 -2.27 16.86
N GLY A 319 -11.24 -3.08 16.71
CA GLY A 319 -10.16 -3.27 17.68
C GLY A 319 -10.41 -4.34 18.74
N SER A 320 -11.54 -5.06 18.67
CA SER A 320 -11.82 -6.21 19.53
C SER A 320 -11.06 -7.47 19.09
N GLU A 321 -11.09 -8.51 19.93
CA GLU A 321 -10.53 -9.84 19.62
C GLU A 321 -9.05 -9.88 19.19
N LYS A 322 -8.23 -8.99 19.77
CA LYS A 322 -6.79 -8.98 19.55
C LYS A 322 -6.16 -10.32 19.91
N ARG A 323 -5.43 -10.91 18.96
CA ARG A 323 -4.71 -12.17 19.17
C ARG A 323 -3.47 -12.29 18.28
N PRO A 324 -2.42 -13.00 18.73
CA PRO A 324 -1.29 -13.34 17.88
C PRO A 324 -1.72 -14.15 16.65
N PHE A 325 -1.10 -13.88 15.51
CA PHE A 325 -1.17 -14.75 14.33
C PHE A 325 -0.25 -15.96 14.59
N LEU A 326 -0.82 -17.16 14.61
CA LEU A 326 -0.08 -18.37 14.95
C LEU A 326 0.66 -18.91 13.73
N LEU A 327 1.98 -18.72 13.69
CA LEU A 327 2.87 -19.49 12.81
C LEU A 327 3.17 -20.83 13.48
N LYS A 328 2.88 -21.95 12.81
CA LYS A 328 3.35 -23.25 13.30
C LYS A 328 4.87 -23.29 13.12
N PRO A 329 5.66 -23.57 14.16
CA PRO A 329 7.10 -23.66 14.01
C PRO A 329 7.44 -24.79 13.01
N LEU A 330 8.41 -24.52 12.12
CA LEU A 330 9.05 -25.55 11.32
C LEU A 330 9.46 -26.68 12.26
N LYS A 331 9.03 -27.92 11.98
CA LYS A 331 9.73 -29.08 12.54
C LYS A 331 11.16 -28.95 12.05
N LYS A 332 12.08 -28.54 12.94
CA LYS A 332 13.50 -28.73 12.67
C LYS A 332 13.68 -30.22 12.44
N ASP A 333 14.11 -30.61 11.25
CA ASP A 333 14.60 -31.97 10.99
C ASP A 333 15.80 -32.22 11.91
N LYS A 334 15.49 -32.67 13.13
CA LYS A 334 16.40 -33.44 13.96
C LYS A 334 16.11 -34.89 13.62
N ASP A 335 16.91 -35.42 12.71
CA ASP A 335 17.48 -36.78 12.74
C ASP A 335 17.90 -37.21 11.33
N VAL A 336 18.86 -36.50 10.72
CA VAL A 336 19.78 -37.19 9.80
C VAL A 336 20.76 -37.94 10.70
N LYS A 337 20.44 -39.20 10.98
CA LYS A 337 21.43 -40.15 11.48
C LYS A 337 22.57 -40.20 10.46
N GLU A 338 23.74 -39.73 10.86
CA GLU A 338 24.99 -40.07 10.19
C GLU A 338 25.11 -41.61 10.16
N SER A 339 24.77 -42.22 9.03
CA SER A 339 25.22 -43.57 8.73
C SER A 339 26.69 -43.47 8.34
N THR A 340 27.56 -43.88 9.26
CA THR A 340 28.99 -44.10 9.00
C THR A 340 29.14 -45.19 7.94
N PRO A 341 29.92 -44.97 6.85
CA PRO A 341 30.21 -46.04 5.91
C PRO A 341 31.26 -46.99 6.49
N LYS A 342 31.01 -48.29 6.36
CA LYS A 342 32.01 -49.36 6.50
C LYS A 342 32.69 -49.61 5.16
#